data_AF-A0A920W881-F1
#
_entry.id   AF-A0A920W881-F1
#
_cell.length_a   1.000
_cell.length_b   1.000
_cell.length_c   1.000
_cell.angle_alpha   90.00
_cell.angle_beta   90.00
_cell.angle_gamma   90.00
#
_symmetry.space_group_name_H-M   'P 1'
#
loop_
_entity.id
_entity.type
_entity.pdbx_description
1 polymer ?
#
loop_
_entity_poly.entity_id
_entity_poly.type
_entity_poly.pdbx_seq_one_letter_code
_entity_poly.pdbx_strand_id
1 'polypeptide(L)'
;MQVENAGTYSYLRVCLCNAASMTQAPISTFPVPELDVIPEDLRSMMLAIQEKTGFIPNVFLGLAHRPDELRAFMAYHDALMERDSGLSKAEREMIVVATSGANSCLYCVGAQGHSSNQSQESTYRGPTSC
;
A
#
# COMPACT_ATOMS: atom_id res chain seq x y z
N MET A 1 -13.20 -47.00 45.12
CA MET A 1 -14.56 -47.38 44.69
C MET A 1 -14.75 -46.77 43.32
N GLN A 2 -14.73 -47.62 42.30
CA GLN A 2 -15.02 -47.30 40.90
C GLN A 2 -16.53 -47.07 40.75
N VAL A 3 -16.95 -46.02 40.02
CA VAL A 3 -18.10 -46.09 39.11
C VAL A 3 -17.83 -45.14 37.94
N GLU A 4 -17.78 -45.71 36.74
CA GLU A 4 -17.64 -45.09 35.43
C GLU A 4 -18.91 -44.33 35.03
N ASN A 5 -18.78 -43.28 34.21
CA ASN A 5 -19.72 -43.09 33.12
C ASN A 5 -19.06 -42.37 31.94
N ALA A 6 -19.15 -43.04 30.80
CA ALA A 6 -18.49 -42.77 29.55
C ALA A 6 -19.23 -41.70 28.73
N GLY A 7 -18.46 -41.02 27.90
CA GLY A 7 -18.94 -40.45 26.64
C GLY A 7 -19.22 -38.96 26.65
N THR A 8 -18.69 -38.28 25.64
CA THR A 8 -19.02 -36.93 25.14
C THR A 8 -18.11 -35.75 25.46
N TYR A 9 -16.78 -35.91 25.48
CA TYR A 9 -15.89 -34.76 25.23
C TYR A 9 -14.75 -35.09 24.27
N SER A 10 -15.09 -35.69 23.12
CA SER A 10 -14.19 -35.84 21.95
C SER A 10 -14.32 -34.67 20.95
N TYR A 11 -14.66 -33.46 21.42
CA TYR A 11 -14.74 -32.25 20.58
C TYR A 11 -13.92 -31.06 21.09
N LEU A 12 -13.21 -31.18 22.23
CA LEU A 12 -12.30 -30.14 22.73
C LEU A 12 -10.88 -30.26 22.16
N ARG A 13 -10.76 -30.49 20.85
CA ARG A 13 -9.48 -30.37 20.12
C ARG A 13 -9.56 -29.49 18.88
N VAL A 14 -10.50 -28.54 18.88
CA VAL A 14 -10.61 -27.48 17.86
C VAL A 14 -10.99 -26.18 18.56
N CYS A 15 -10.05 -25.51 19.22
CA CYS A 15 -10.08 -24.05 19.46
C CYS A 15 -8.83 -23.57 20.21
N LEU A 16 -7.64 -23.78 19.64
CA LEU A 16 -6.43 -23.02 20.00
C LEU A 16 -5.63 -22.66 18.75
N CYS A 17 -6.33 -22.23 17.70
CA CYS A 17 -5.73 -21.54 16.54
C CYS A 17 -6.52 -20.26 16.28
N ASN A 18 -6.58 -19.35 17.27
CA ASN A 18 -6.83 -17.94 16.96
C ASN A 18 -6.54 -17.05 18.17
N ALA A 19 -5.26 -16.77 18.41
CA ALA A 19 -4.91 -15.43 18.82
C ALA A 19 -4.70 -14.66 17.51
N ALA A 20 -5.77 -14.04 17.02
CA ALA A 20 -5.74 -13.19 15.85
C ALA A 20 -4.77 -12.02 16.09
N SER A 21 -3.53 -12.18 15.63
CA SER A 21 -2.76 -11.04 15.15
C SER A 21 -3.36 -10.71 13.80
N MET A 22 -4.00 -9.54 13.68
CA MET A 22 -4.39 -8.97 12.39
C MET A 22 -3.11 -8.78 11.55
N THR A 23 -2.70 -9.83 10.86
CA THR A 23 -1.58 -9.76 9.92
C THR A 23 -2.10 -9.00 8.72
N GLN A 24 -1.76 -7.71 8.68
CA GLN A 24 -1.97 -6.85 7.52
C GLN A 24 -1.49 -7.60 6.26
N ALA A 25 -2.31 -7.57 5.20
CA ALA A 25 -1.94 -8.20 3.93
C ALA A 25 -0.57 -7.67 3.46
N PRO A 26 0.29 -8.52 2.87
CA PRO A 26 1.62 -8.10 2.43
C PRO A 26 1.50 -7.00 1.36
N ILE A 27 2.27 -5.92 1.54
CA ILE A 27 2.22 -4.74 0.64
C ILE A 27 2.94 -4.96 -0.70
N SER A 28 3.79 -5.98 -0.78
CA SER A 28 4.62 -6.30 -1.94
C SER A 28 4.83 -7.81 -2.05
N THR A 29 5.02 -8.31 -3.27
CA THR A 29 5.49 -9.68 -3.53
C THR A 29 6.98 -9.85 -3.20
N PHE A 30 7.75 -8.76 -3.28
CA PHE A 30 9.17 -8.75 -2.93
C PHE A 30 9.38 -8.46 -1.44
N PRO A 31 10.55 -8.84 -0.88
CA PRO A 31 10.90 -8.48 0.49
C PRO A 31 10.85 -6.97 0.70
N VAL A 32 10.22 -6.54 1.78
CA VAL A 32 10.21 -5.15 2.22
C VAL A 32 11.24 -5.04 3.33
N PRO A 33 12.33 -4.29 3.14
CA PRO A 33 13.34 -4.13 4.17
C PRO A 33 12.80 -3.29 5.34
N GLU A 34 13.28 -3.59 6.53
CA GLU A 34 13.06 -2.75 7.71
C GLU A 34 13.70 -1.36 7.51
N LEU A 35 13.13 -0.34 8.16
CA LEU A 35 13.64 1.03 7.97
C LEU A 35 15.09 1.19 8.42
N ASP A 36 15.56 0.36 9.36
CA ASP A 36 16.90 0.41 9.95
C ASP A 36 18.02 -0.07 9.02
N VAL A 37 17.71 -0.90 8.02
CA VAL A 37 18.66 -1.36 7.01
C VAL A 37 18.68 -0.48 5.75
N ILE A 38 17.73 0.45 5.61
CA ILE A 38 17.68 1.39 4.48
C ILE A 38 18.77 2.46 4.67
N PRO A 39 19.50 2.83 3.60
CA PRO A 39 20.43 3.95 3.59
C PRO A 39 19.85 5.24 4.17
N GLU A 40 20.66 5.99 4.91
CA GLU A 40 20.23 7.16 5.68
C GLU A 40 19.59 8.26 4.82
N ASP A 41 20.06 8.44 3.59
CA ASP A 41 19.52 9.41 2.63
C ASP A 41 18.07 9.10 2.27
N LEU A 42 17.77 7.83 1.98
CA LEU A 42 16.43 7.36 1.65
C LEU A 42 15.52 7.37 2.89
N ARG A 43 16.04 6.96 4.05
CA ARG A 43 15.28 6.99 5.31
C ARG A 43 14.86 8.40 5.69
N SER A 44 15.80 9.35 5.66
CA SER A 44 15.53 10.75 5.99
C SER A 44 14.42 11.33 5.12
N MET A 45 14.44 11.01 3.84
CA MET A 45 13.41 11.47 2.90
C MET A 45 12.06 10.75 3.10
N MET A 46 12.03 9.45 3.40
CA MET A 46 10.78 8.77 3.76
C MET A 46 10.15 9.36 5.03
N LEU A 47 10.96 9.71 6.03
CA LEU A 47 10.49 10.39 7.24
C LEU A 47 9.96 11.79 6.95
N ALA A 48 10.62 12.55 6.07
CA ALA A 48 10.12 13.85 5.64
C ALA A 48 8.78 13.75 4.88
N ILE A 49 8.57 12.68 4.12
CA ILE A 49 7.27 12.40 3.50
C ILE A 49 6.24 12.05 4.57
N GLN A 50 6.59 11.17 5.51
CA GLN A 50 5.72 10.78 6.63
C GLN A 50 5.25 12.00 7.44
N GLU A 51 6.12 12.98 7.68
CA GLU A 51 5.75 14.20 8.40
C GLU A 51 4.71 15.04 7.63
N LYS A 52 4.79 15.04 6.29
CA LYS A 52 3.85 15.78 5.42
C LYS A 52 2.51 15.06 5.24
N THR A 53 2.52 13.74 5.08
CA THR A 53 1.34 12.94 4.69
C THR A 53 0.75 12.14 5.85
N GLY A 54 1.45 12.04 6.98
CA GLY A 54 1.06 11.25 8.16
C GLY A 54 1.37 9.74 8.07
N PHE A 55 1.88 9.26 6.93
CA PHE A 55 2.27 7.87 6.71
C PHE A 55 3.29 7.76 5.57
N ILE A 56 4.04 6.66 5.49
CA ILE A 56 4.95 6.37 4.37
C ILE A 56 4.17 5.59 3.30
N PRO A 57 4.02 6.10 2.06
CA PRO A 57 3.35 5.36 1.00
C PRO A 57 4.05 4.03 0.68
N ASN A 58 3.26 2.96 0.48
CA ASN A 58 3.79 1.60 0.32
C ASN A 58 4.75 1.44 -0.89
N VAL A 59 4.66 2.30 -1.91
CA VAL A 59 5.60 2.29 -3.05
C VAL A 59 7.04 2.55 -2.61
N PHE A 60 7.26 3.42 -1.61
CA PHE A 60 8.59 3.70 -1.08
C PHE A 60 9.15 2.49 -0.34
N LEU A 61 8.32 1.86 0.50
CA LEU A 61 8.68 0.64 1.23
C LEU A 61 8.91 -0.54 0.27
N GLY A 62 8.05 -0.68 -0.73
CA GLY A 62 8.14 -1.73 -1.75
C GLY A 62 9.39 -1.61 -2.62
N LEU A 63 9.81 -0.39 -2.99
CA LEU A 63 11.03 -0.14 -3.77
C LEU A 63 12.30 -0.04 -2.91
N ALA A 64 12.18 0.07 -1.59
CA ALA A 64 13.33 0.21 -0.69
C ALA A 64 14.33 -0.94 -0.77
N HIS A 65 13.89 -2.14 -1.18
CA HIS A 65 14.78 -3.30 -1.38
C HIS A 65 15.79 -3.09 -2.54
N ARG A 66 15.58 -2.07 -3.38
CA ARG A 66 16.47 -1.63 -4.46
C ARG A 66 16.72 -0.12 -4.32
N PRO A 67 17.68 0.29 -3.46
CA PRO A 67 17.87 1.69 -3.12
C PRO A 67 18.23 2.58 -4.32
N ASP A 68 19.00 2.07 -5.28
CA ASP A 68 19.35 2.82 -6.50
C ASP A 68 18.15 3.05 -7.41
N GLU A 69 17.26 2.05 -7.53
CA GLU A 69 16.01 2.16 -8.28
C GLU A 69 15.06 3.15 -7.61
N LEU A 70 14.99 3.14 -6.27
CA LEU A 70 14.20 4.09 -5.51
C LEU A 70 14.68 5.54 -5.69
N ARG A 71 15.99 5.78 -5.65
CA ARG A 71 16.55 7.12 -5.92
C ARG A 71 16.18 7.61 -7.32
N ALA A 72 16.34 6.75 -8.32
CA ALA A 72 16.00 7.08 -9.70
C ALA A 72 14.50 7.35 -9.88
N PHE A 73 13.66 6.53 -9.25
CA PHE A 73 12.20 6.69 -9.26
C PHE A 73 11.78 8.05 -8.71
N MET A 74 12.36 8.46 -7.59
CA MET A 74 12.01 9.74 -6.96
C MET A 74 12.51 10.94 -7.74
N ALA A 75 13.75 10.89 -8.22
CA ALA A 75 14.27 11.94 -9.09
C ALA A 75 13.39 12.12 -10.32
N TYR A 76 12.90 11.03 -10.91
CA TYR A 76 12.00 11.09 -12.06
C TYR A 76 10.59 11.58 -11.71
N HIS A 77 10.04 11.12 -10.58
CA HIS A 77 8.75 11.58 -10.06
C HIS A 77 8.76 13.09 -9.82
N ASP A 78 9.76 13.60 -9.12
CA ASP A 78 9.85 15.03 -8.79
C ASP A 78 10.07 15.86 -10.05
N ALA A 79 10.91 15.38 -10.97
CA ALA A 79 11.11 16.02 -12.27
C ALA A 79 9.83 16.07 -13.11
N LEU A 80 8.88 15.14 -12.95
CA LEU A 80 7.63 15.13 -13.71
C LEU A 80 6.47 15.81 -12.99
N MET A 81 6.38 15.72 -11.67
CA MET A 81 5.23 16.19 -10.91
C MET A 81 5.41 17.61 -10.37
N GLU A 82 6.64 18.00 -10.03
CA GLU A 82 6.91 19.27 -9.33
C GLU A 82 7.58 20.32 -10.23
N ARG A 83 8.12 19.95 -11.40
CA ARG A 83 8.64 20.95 -12.36
C ARG A 83 7.53 21.89 -12.84
N ASP A 84 7.87 23.15 -13.11
CA ASP A 84 6.99 24.01 -13.88
C ASP A 84 6.85 23.48 -15.31
N SER A 85 5.60 23.32 -15.75
CA SER A 85 5.28 22.95 -17.13
C SER A 85 3.97 23.62 -17.52
N GLY A 86 3.56 23.46 -18.79
CA GLY A 86 2.26 23.94 -19.25
C GLY A 86 1.05 23.22 -18.62
N LEU A 87 1.27 22.21 -17.77
CA LEU A 87 0.22 21.47 -17.08
C LEU A 87 0.22 21.80 -15.57
N SER A 88 -0.97 22.10 -15.06
CA SER A 88 -1.24 22.21 -13.63
C SER A 88 -1.04 20.87 -12.90
N LYS A 89 -0.91 20.92 -11.57
CA LYS A 89 -0.76 19.71 -10.75
C LYS A 89 -1.96 18.76 -10.90
N ALA A 90 -3.17 19.31 -10.92
CA ALA A 90 -4.40 18.53 -11.10
C ALA A 90 -4.47 17.84 -12.48
N GLU A 91 -4.02 18.50 -13.55
CA GLU A 91 -3.98 17.88 -14.89
C GLU A 91 -2.98 16.72 -14.96
N ARG A 92 -1.84 16.84 -14.28
CA ARG A 92 -0.88 15.73 -14.20
C ARG A 92 -1.47 14.55 -13.44
N GLU A 93 -2.12 14.80 -12.30
CA GLU A 93 -2.81 13.75 -11.54
C GLU A 93 -3.92 13.09 -12.37
N MET A 94 -4.70 13.86 -13.14
CA MET A 94 -5.72 13.31 -14.04
C MET A 94 -5.12 12.35 -15.08
N ILE A 95 -3.95 12.68 -15.66
CA ILE A 95 -3.25 11.78 -16.59
C ILE A 95 -2.83 10.50 -15.89
N VAL A 96 -2.32 10.60 -14.66
CA VAL A 96 -1.92 9.41 -13.89
C VAL A 96 -3.15 8.55 -13.58
N VAL A 97 -4.31 9.13 -13.22
CA VAL A 97 -5.53 8.35 -12.91
C VAL A 97 -6.03 7.63 -14.16
N ALA A 98 -6.14 8.35 -15.28
CA ALA A 98 -6.66 7.81 -16.53
C ALA A 98 -5.78 6.66 -17.05
N THR A 99 -4.46 6.85 -17.05
CA THR A 99 -3.51 5.81 -17.48
C THR A 99 -3.45 4.64 -16.50
N SER A 100 -3.59 4.89 -15.20
CA SER A 100 -3.63 3.83 -14.17
C SER A 100 -4.89 2.97 -14.28
N GLY A 101 -6.05 3.60 -14.54
CA GLY A 101 -7.31 2.91 -14.77
C GLY A 101 -7.24 2.02 -16.02
N ALA A 102 -6.68 2.55 -17.11
CA ALA A 102 -6.46 1.78 -18.34
C ALA A 102 -5.52 0.58 -18.13
N ASN A 103 -4.52 0.70 -17.25
CA ASN A 103 -3.60 -0.38 -16.91
C ASN A 103 -4.09 -1.29 -15.76
N SER A 104 -5.30 -1.06 -15.23
CA SER A 104 -5.82 -1.80 -14.08
C SER A 104 -4.86 -1.81 -12.88
N CYS A 105 -4.09 -0.74 -12.68
CA CYS A 105 -3.15 -0.63 -11.56
C CYS A 105 -3.90 -0.24 -10.27
N LEU A 106 -4.22 -1.23 -9.43
CA LEU A 106 -4.96 -1.01 -8.18
C LEU A 106 -4.26 -0.02 -7.24
N TYR A 107 -2.93 -0.15 -7.07
CA TYR A 107 -2.17 0.76 -6.22
C TYR A 107 -2.19 2.19 -6.74
N CYS A 108 -1.96 2.36 -8.05
CA CYS A 108 -1.84 3.68 -8.66
C CYS A 108 -3.19 4.42 -8.58
N VAL A 109 -4.30 3.77 -8.92
CA VAL A 109 -5.64 4.36 -8.81
C VAL A 109 -5.97 4.74 -7.35
N GLY A 110 -5.65 3.88 -6.38
CA GLY A 110 -5.91 4.16 -4.96
C GLY A 110 -4.98 5.19 -4.30
N ALA A 111 -3.74 5.30 -4.77
CA ALA A 111 -2.75 6.24 -4.25
C ALA A 111 -3.09 7.70 -4.58
N GLN A 112 -3.77 7.94 -5.71
CA GLN A 112 -4.23 9.29 -6.09
C GLN A 112 -5.52 9.70 -5.38
N GLY A 113 -6.37 8.72 -5.00
CA GLY A 113 -7.58 8.97 -4.21
C GLY A 113 -7.34 9.52 -2.79
N HIS A 114 -6.11 9.43 -2.26
CA HIS A 114 -5.75 10.01 -0.96
C HIS A 114 -5.30 11.48 -1.05
N SER A 115 -4.85 11.95 -2.23
CA SER A 115 -4.53 13.36 -2.46
C SER A 115 -5.78 14.21 -2.72
N SER A 116 -6.84 13.60 -3.24
CA SER A 116 -8.07 14.28 -3.67
C SER A 116 -9.26 14.08 -2.72
N ASN A 117 -9.04 13.86 -1.42
CA ASN A 117 -10.13 13.57 -0.47
C ASN A 117 -10.96 14.82 -0.05
N GLN A 118 -11.30 15.66 -1.02
CA GLN A 118 -12.61 16.29 -1.15
C GLN A 118 -13.10 16.02 -2.57
N SER A 119 -14.20 15.26 -2.69
CA SER A 119 -14.86 14.87 -3.94
C SER A 119 -14.13 13.78 -4.76
N GLN A 120 -14.47 12.52 -4.50
CA GLN A 120 -15.33 11.79 -5.44
C GLN A 120 -15.76 10.45 -4.84
N GLU A 121 -17.00 10.45 -4.38
CA GLU A 121 -17.78 9.25 -4.19
C GLU A 121 -17.97 8.54 -5.53
N SER A 122 -17.49 7.30 -5.61
CA SER A 122 -18.07 6.20 -6.37
C SER A 122 -18.89 6.57 -7.61
N THR A 123 -18.28 6.56 -8.80
CA THR A 123 -18.99 6.22 -10.05
C THR A 123 -18.04 5.83 -11.18
N TYR A 124 -17.29 4.74 -11.01
CA TYR A 124 -16.87 3.93 -12.17
C TYR A 124 -17.57 2.56 -12.08
N ARG A 125 -18.75 2.47 -12.68
CA ARG A 125 -19.34 1.18 -13.06
C ARG A 125 -18.67 0.73 -14.35
N GLY A 126 -17.66 -0.13 -14.24
CA GLY A 126 -17.18 -0.90 -15.37
C GLY A 126 -18.30 -1.78 -15.96
N PRO A 127 -18.16 -2.27 -17.20
CA PRO A 127 -19.19 -3.08 -17.84
C PRO A 127 -19.40 -4.34 -17.02
N THR A 128 -20.64 -4.57 -16.58
CA THR A 128 -21.07 -5.83 -15.98
C THR A 128 -20.93 -6.93 -17.03
N SER A 129 -19.87 -7.73 -16.94
CA SER A 129 -19.88 -9.08 -17.48
C SER A 129 -20.68 -9.96 -16.51
N CYS A 130 -21.58 -10.77 -17.08
CA CYS A 130 -22.61 -11.60 -16.44
C CYS A 130 -22.22 -12.29 -15.13
#